data_AF-A0A7I9YL90-F1
#
_entry.id   AF-A0A7I9YL90-F1
#
_cell.length_a   1.000
_cell.length_b   1.000
_cell.length_c   1.000
_cell.angle_alpha   90.00
_cell.angle_beta   90.00
_cell.angle_gamma   90.00
#
_symmetry.space_group_name_H-M   'P 1'
#
loop_
_entity.id
_entity.type
_entity.pdbx_description
1 polymer ?
#
loop_
_entity_poly.entity_id
_entity_poly.type
_entity_poly.pdbx_seq_one_letter_code
_entity_poly.pdbx_strand_id
1 'polypeptide(L)'
;MPVVFVHGNPETDAIWGPLVDALGRDDVVRLSPPGFGSPLPDDFPATYLAYRDWLEDALERIDGPIDLVGHDWGGGHVVNVVMHRPELVRSWASDVLGLFDPEYVWHDLAQVWQTEGAGEELVDTMLGGTIEDRAAQLAALGIPLDIAADIAAAQGPDMGRAILLLYRSARQPAVAEAGRELEKAAARPGLSILATEDPYVGTEELRRRAAARAGARTEVLDGLGHWWMLQDPASGAAALTRFWETLG
;
A
#
# COMPACT_ATOMS: atom_id res chain seq x y z
N MET A 1 -7.29 -1.48 20.44
CA MET A 1 -7.42 -0.38 19.45
C MET A 1 -7.22 -1.03 18.12
N PRO A 2 -8.27 -1.14 17.30
CA PRO A 2 -8.16 -1.96 16.10
C PRO A 2 -7.00 -1.48 15.24
N VAL A 3 -6.17 -2.43 14.81
CA VAL A 3 -5.15 -2.17 13.79
C VAL A 3 -5.76 -2.55 12.45
N VAL A 4 -5.85 -1.59 11.55
CA VAL A 4 -6.41 -1.79 10.22
C VAL A 4 -5.27 -1.84 9.22
N PHE A 5 -5.16 -2.95 8.48
CA PHE A 5 -4.18 -3.12 7.41
C PHE A 5 -4.84 -2.99 6.04
N VAL A 6 -4.19 -2.27 5.12
CA VAL A 6 -4.63 -2.11 3.74
C VAL A 6 -3.48 -2.45 2.81
N HIS A 7 -3.62 -3.53 2.04
CA HIS A 7 -2.62 -3.93 1.04
C HIS A 7 -2.74 -3.10 -0.26
N GLY A 8 -1.80 -3.29 -1.19
CA GLY A 8 -1.79 -2.59 -2.47
C GLY A 8 -1.92 -3.53 -3.67
N ASN A 9 -1.20 -3.19 -4.72
CA ASN A 9 -1.20 -3.83 -6.02
C ASN A 9 0.02 -4.74 -6.21
N PRO A 10 -0.09 -5.91 -6.87
CA PRO A 10 -1.30 -6.64 -7.30
C PRO A 10 -1.65 -7.74 -6.29
N GLU A 11 -1.97 -7.34 -5.06
CA GLU A 11 -1.94 -8.23 -3.90
C GLU A 11 -3.34 -8.53 -3.33
N THR A 12 -3.35 -9.31 -2.26
CA THR A 12 -4.51 -9.57 -1.40
C THR A 12 -4.12 -9.35 0.06
N ASP A 13 -5.08 -9.49 0.97
CA ASP A 13 -4.83 -9.40 2.41
C ASP A 13 -3.94 -10.52 2.97
N ALA A 14 -3.67 -11.56 2.18
CA ALA A 14 -2.78 -12.67 2.53
C ALA A 14 -1.37 -12.21 2.91
N ILE A 15 -0.88 -11.10 2.33
CA ILE A 15 0.45 -10.54 2.64
C ILE A 15 0.61 -10.17 4.12
N TRP A 16 -0.48 -9.90 4.82
CA TRP A 16 -0.45 -9.49 6.21
C TRP A 16 -0.38 -10.66 7.19
N GLY A 17 -0.61 -11.90 6.71
CA GLY A 17 -0.63 -13.11 7.55
C GLY A 17 0.56 -13.19 8.51
N PRO A 18 1.80 -13.29 7.99
CA PRO A 18 3.00 -13.42 8.82
C PRO A 18 3.22 -12.25 9.79
N LEU A 19 2.93 -11.01 9.36
CA LEU A 19 3.10 -9.83 10.20
C LEU A 19 2.09 -9.81 11.36
N VAL A 20 0.84 -10.18 11.10
CA VAL A 20 -0.21 -10.24 12.12
C VAL A 20 0.07 -11.34 13.13
N ASP A 21 0.57 -12.49 12.67
CA ASP A 21 1.02 -13.56 13.56
C ASP A 21 2.17 -13.08 14.46
N ALA A 22 3.13 -12.33 13.90
CA ALA A 22 4.25 -11.75 14.66
C ALA A 22 3.82 -10.64 15.65
N LEU A 23 2.75 -9.89 15.32
CA LEU A 23 2.16 -8.90 16.23
C LEU A 23 1.46 -9.55 17.42
N GLY A 24 0.90 -10.76 17.25
CA GLY A 24 0.20 -11.49 18.31
C GLY A 24 -1.04 -10.74 18.82
N ARG A 25 -1.73 -9.99 17.95
CA ARG A 25 -2.90 -9.18 18.28
C ARG A 25 -4.17 -9.78 17.71
N ASP A 26 -5.23 -9.77 18.52
CA ASP A 26 -6.56 -10.26 18.12
C ASP A 26 -7.46 -9.16 17.54
N ASP A 27 -7.08 -7.89 17.68
CA ASP A 27 -7.85 -6.72 17.23
C ASP A 27 -7.40 -6.22 15.86
N VAL A 28 -7.15 -7.14 14.92
CA VAL A 28 -6.69 -6.82 13.57
C VAL A 28 -7.82 -6.92 12.55
N VAL A 29 -7.95 -5.89 11.71
CA VAL A 29 -8.82 -5.88 10.53
C VAL A 29 -7.94 -5.75 9.29
N ARG A 30 -8.11 -6.63 8.31
CA ARG A 30 -7.42 -6.55 7.02
C ARG A 30 -8.45 -6.17 5.96
N LEU A 31 -8.27 -5.02 5.32
CA LEU A 31 -9.16 -4.52 4.28
C LEU A 31 -8.57 -4.79 2.91
N SER A 32 -9.45 -5.20 1.99
CA SER A 32 -9.13 -5.42 0.59
C SER A 32 -9.78 -4.37 -0.31
N PRO A 33 -8.98 -3.52 -1.00
CA PRO A 33 -9.51 -2.53 -1.93
C PRO A 33 -10.32 -3.18 -3.08
N PRO A 34 -11.38 -2.52 -3.60
CA PRO A 34 -12.14 -3.06 -4.72
C PRO A 34 -11.26 -3.35 -5.94
N GLY A 35 -11.29 -4.57 -6.46
CA GLY A 35 -10.40 -5.04 -7.53
C GLY A 35 -9.05 -5.61 -7.05
N PHE A 36 -8.71 -5.49 -5.78
CA PHE A 36 -7.51 -6.07 -5.18
C PHE A 36 -7.92 -6.97 -4.00
N GLY A 37 -7.97 -8.28 -4.20
CA GLY A 37 -8.45 -9.23 -3.19
C GLY A 37 -9.97 -9.17 -2.91
N SER A 38 -10.69 -8.30 -3.62
CA SER A 38 -12.14 -8.12 -3.51
C SER A 38 -12.73 -7.82 -4.90
N PRO A 39 -14.00 -8.18 -5.21
CA PRO A 39 -14.63 -7.85 -6.49
C PRO A 39 -14.54 -6.36 -6.82
N LEU A 40 -14.44 -6.03 -8.11
CA LEU A 40 -14.47 -4.65 -8.59
C LEU A 40 -15.90 -4.29 -9.05
N PRO A 41 -16.64 -3.41 -8.35
CA PRO A 41 -17.94 -2.95 -8.83
C PRO A 41 -17.83 -2.26 -10.20
N ASP A 42 -18.82 -2.48 -11.07
CA ASP A 42 -18.81 -1.94 -12.44
C ASP A 42 -18.69 -0.41 -12.47
N ASP A 43 -19.36 0.26 -11.54
CA ASP A 43 -19.41 1.71 -11.38
C ASP A 43 -18.31 2.30 -10.51
N PHE A 44 -17.43 1.45 -9.93
CA PHE A 44 -16.30 1.94 -9.15
C PHE A 44 -15.23 2.56 -10.06
N PRO A 45 -14.86 3.85 -9.89
CA PRO A 45 -13.94 4.52 -10.80
C PRO A 45 -12.49 3.99 -10.77
N ALA A 46 -12.10 3.34 -9.67
CA ALA A 46 -10.75 2.85 -9.42
C ALA A 46 -9.63 3.91 -9.63
N THR A 47 -9.92 5.18 -9.31
CA THR A 47 -8.89 6.23 -9.23
C THR A 47 -8.27 6.26 -7.85
N TYR A 48 -7.08 6.84 -7.70
CA TYR A 48 -6.43 6.95 -6.37
C TYR A 48 -7.30 7.70 -5.34
N LEU A 49 -8.14 8.66 -5.80
CA LEU A 49 -9.11 9.36 -4.94
C LEU A 49 -10.37 8.51 -4.66
N ALA A 50 -10.83 7.69 -5.61
CA ALA A 50 -11.93 6.77 -5.36
C ALA A 50 -11.56 5.73 -4.28
N TYR A 51 -10.30 5.28 -4.26
CA TYR A 51 -9.80 4.42 -3.19
C TYR A 51 -9.62 5.15 -1.85
N ARG A 52 -9.28 6.44 -1.84
CA ARG A 52 -9.35 7.27 -0.62
C ARG A 52 -10.77 7.27 -0.07
N ASP A 53 -11.75 7.61 -0.91
CA ASP A 53 -13.15 7.73 -0.50
C ASP A 53 -13.70 6.38 0.00
N TRP A 54 -13.38 5.28 -0.70
CA TRP A 54 -13.69 3.92 -0.24
C TRP A 54 -13.09 3.61 1.13
N LEU A 55 -11.83 3.98 1.36
CA LEU A 55 -11.16 3.72 2.63
C LEU A 55 -11.76 4.55 3.76
N GLU A 56 -12.12 5.81 3.51
CA GLU A 56 -12.85 6.64 4.49
C GLU A 56 -14.16 5.97 4.92
N ASP A 57 -14.98 5.54 3.95
CA ASP A 57 -16.24 4.82 4.22
C ASP A 57 -16.00 3.51 5.00
N ALA A 58 -14.90 2.81 4.72
CA ALA A 58 -14.54 1.59 5.43
C ALA A 58 -14.16 1.86 6.89
N LEU A 59 -13.38 2.92 7.13
CA LEU A 59 -12.93 3.31 8.46
C LEU A 59 -14.08 3.83 9.34
N GLU A 60 -15.05 4.57 8.77
CA GLU A 60 -16.24 5.04 9.50
C GLU A 60 -17.10 3.90 10.07
N ARG A 61 -16.99 2.70 9.50
CA ARG A 61 -17.72 1.50 9.94
C ARG A 61 -17.01 0.71 11.03
N ILE A 62 -15.79 1.10 11.40
CA ILE A 62 -14.96 0.41 12.39
C ILE A 62 -15.00 1.20 13.69
N ASP A 63 -15.43 0.56 14.77
CA ASP A 63 -15.53 1.20 16.07
C ASP A 63 -14.15 1.47 16.70
N GLY A 64 -14.01 2.68 17.24
CA GLY A 64 -12.89 3.07 18.10
C GLY A 64 -11.74 3.78 17.38
N PRO A 65 -10.72 4.21 18.14
CA PRO A 65 -9.52 4.79 17.56
C PRO A 65 -8.75 3.75 16.76
N ILE A 66 -8.52 4.03 15.47
CA ILE A 66 -7.87 3.11 14.52
C ILE A 66 -6.38 3.44 14.38
N ASP A 67 -5.52 2.41 14.49
CA ASP A 67 -4.14 2.48 14.02
C ASP A 67 -4.09 1.93 12.58
N LEU A 68 -3.89 2.80 11.60
CA LEU A 68 -4.03 2.45 10.18
C LEU A 68 -2.67 2.19 9.54
N VAL A 69 -2.48 1.03 8.93
CA VAL A 69 -1.22 0.62 8.27
C VAL A 69 -1.49 0.30 6.82
N GLY A 70 -0.76 0.94 5.91
CA GLY A 70 -0.87 0.67 4.48
C GLY A 70 0.47 0.26 3.86
N HIS A 71 0.39 -0.64 2.88
CA HIS A 71 1.51 -1.05 2.02
C HIS A 71 1.20 -0.73 0.56
N ASP A 72 2.21 -0.33 -0.22
CA ASP A 72 2.08 -0.01 -1.65
C ASP A 72 0.93 1.01 -1.87
N TRP A 73 -0.01 0.75 -2.79
CA TRP A 73 -1.17 1.58 -3.04
C TRP A 73 -2.08 1.70 -1.81
N GLY A 74 -2.17 0.66 -0.98
CA GLY A 74 -2.80 0.77 0.34
C GLY A 74 -2.15 1.86 1.19
N GLY A 75 -0.82 1.93 1.21
CA GLY A 75 -0.05 3.00 1.83
C GLY A 75 -0.32 4.39 1.21
N GLY A 76 -0.52 4.45 -0.12
CA GLY A 76 -0.92 5.66 -0.83
C GLY A 76 -2.34 6.12 -0.44
N HIS A 77 -3.29 5.19 -0.31
CA HIS A 77 -4.66 5.47 0.12
C HIS A 77 -4.67 5.97 1.57
N VAL A 78 -3.93 5.32 2.47
CA VAL A 78 -3.76 5.76 3.87
C VAL A 78 -3.30 7.21 3.95
N VAL A 79 -2.25 7.58 3.20
CA VAL A 79 -1.73 8.96 3.20
C VAL A 79 -2.78 9.95 2.68
N ASN A 80 -3.51 9.60 1.62
CA ASN A 80 -4.60 10.45 1.11
C ASN A 80 -5.74 10.61 2.11
N VAL A 81 -6.11 9.55 2.84
CA VAL A 81 -7.13 9.62 3.90
C VAL A 81 -6.67 10.56 5.01
N VAL A 82 -5.45 10.42 5.52
CA VAL A 82 -5.01 11.26 6.65
C VAL A 82 -4.76 12.72 6.26
N MET A 83 -4.45 13.01 4.99
CA MET A 83 -4.42 14.39 4.48
C MET A 83 -5.82 15.01 4.37
N HIS A 84 -6.87 14.20 4.18
CA HIS A 84 -8.24 14.66 3.93
C HIS A 84 -9.11 14.64 5.20
N ARG A 85 -9.12 13.50 5.90
CA ARG A 85 -9.92 13.20 7.10
C ARG A 85 -9.07 12.57 8.22
N PRO A 86 -8.11 13.33 8.77
CA PRO A 86 -7.24 12.82 9.84
C PRO A 86 -8.01 12.38 11.09
N GLU A 87 -9.24 12.88 11.30
CA GLU A 87 -10.05 12.54 12.45
C GLU A 87 -10.43 11.05 12.53
N LEU A 88 -10.46 10.33 11.40
CA LEU A 88 -10.85 8.91 11.30
C LEU A 88 -9.83 7.95 11.93
N VAL A 89 -8.59 8.38 12.15
CA VAL A 89 -7.54 7.52 12.68
C VAL A 89 -6.91 8.11 13.94
N ARG A 90 -6.39 7.23 14.80
CA ARG A 90 -5.51 7.60 15.92
C ARG A 90 -4.09 7.81 15.44
N SER A 91 -3.59 6.90 14.62
CA SER A 91 -2.25 6.95 14.03
C SER A 91 -2.23 6.31 12.65
N TRP A 92 -1.18 6.55 11.88
CA TRP A 92 -1.02 5.95 10.56
C TRP A 92 0.41 5.50 10.27
N ALA A 93 0.57 4.50 9.40
CA ALA A 93 1.84 4.03 8.89
C ALA A 93 1.76 3.77 7.37
N SER A 94 2.82 4.13 6.64
CA SER A 94 2.93 3.90 5.20
C SER A 94 4.41 3.72 4.82
N ASP A 95 4.69 2.87 3.84
CA ASP A 95 6.02 2.64 3.27
C ASP A 95 6.27 3.39 1.95
N VAL A 96 5.25 4.08 1.43
CA VAL A 96 5.28 4.67 0.08
C VAL A 96 5.25 6.20 0.06
N LEU A 97 5.67 6.87 1.12
CA LEU A 97 5.61 8.34 1.18
C LEU A 97 6.38 9.02 0.04
N GLY A 98 7.41 8.35 -0.49
CA GLY A 98 8.18 8.85 -1.63
C GLY A 98 7.34 9.10 -2.89
N LEU A 99 6.19 8.44 -3.06
CA LEU A 99 5.28 8.66 -4.21
C LEU A 99 4.76 10.12 -4.29
N PHE A 100 4.63 10.78 -3.14
CA PHE A 100 4.12 12.16 -3.02
C PHE A 100 5.19 13.23 -3.24
N ASP A 101 6.43 12.81 -3.45
CA ASP A 101 7.52 13.74 -3.72
C ASP A 101 7.44 14.26 -5.18
N PRO A 102 7.60 15.57 -5.43
CA PRO A 102 7.52 16.13 -6.78
C PRO A 102 8.61 15.63 -7.74
N GLU A 103 9.71 15.08 -7.22
CA GLU A 103 10.79 14.49 -8.04
C GLU A 103 10.62 12.98 -8.25
N TYR A 104 9.59 12.36 -7.66
CA TYR A 104 9.34 10.94 -7.84
C TYR A 104 8.92 10.61 -9.27
N VAL A 105 9.61 9.62 -9.83
CA VAL A 105 9.30 9.02 -11.13
C VAL A 105 8.79 7.60 -10.88
N TRP A 106 7.63 7.28 -11.46
CA TRP A 106 7.06 5.94 -11.41
C TRP A 106 8.04 4.89 -11.92
N HIS A 107 8.09 3.74 -11.25
CA HIS A 107 8.84 2.57 -11.70
C HIS A 107 8.37 2.07 -13.08
N ASP A 108 9.22 1.31 -13.78
CA ASP A 108 9.03 0.94 -15.19
C ASP A 108 7.67 0.28 -15.47
N LEU A 109 7.22 -0.67 -14.63
CA LEU A 109 5.91 -1.31 -14.79
C LEU A 109 4.75 -0.30 -14.74
N ALA A 110 4.80 0.66 -13.81
CA ALA A 110 3.79 1.70 -13.70
C ALA A 110 3.75 2.60 -14.94
N GLN A 111 4.90 2.95 -15.51
CA GLN A 111 4.96 3.73 -16.74
C GLN A 111 4.33 2.99 -17.95
N VAL A 112 4.48 1.66 -18.00
CA VAL A 112 3.85 0.83 -19.04
C VAL A 112 2.34 0.73 -18.81
N TRP A 113 1.87 0.39 -17.60
CA TRP A 113 0.43 0.33 -17.26
C TRP A 113 -0.30 1.64 -17.51
N GLN A 114 0.42 2.74 -17.32
CA GLN A 114 -0.09 4.06 -17.64
C GLN A 114 -0.44 4.19 -19.12
N THR A 115 0.30 3.58 -20.03
CA THR A 115 0.18 3.75 -21.49
C THR A 115 -1.00 2.94 -22.08
N GLU A 116 -1.79 3.56 -22.96
CA GLU A 116 -2.90 2.88 -23.67
C GLU A 116 -2.36 1.86 -24.67
N GLY A 117 -2.98 0.68 -24.73
CA GLY A 117 -2.53 -0.46 -25.52
C GLY A 117 -1.44 -1.25 -24.79
N ALA A 118 -0.29 -0.61 -24.55
CA ALA A 118 0.84 -1.28 -23.91
C ALA A 118 0.56 -1.71 -22.46
N GLY A 119 -0.24 -0.94 -21.72
CA GLY A 119 -0.65 -1.30 -20.37
C GLY A 119 -1.55 -2.53 -20.34
N GLU A 120 -2.52 -2.60 -21.24
CA GLU A 120 -3.39 -3.76 -21.43
C GLU A 120 -2.58 -5.01 -21.79
N GLU A 121 -1.65 -4.90 -22.76
CA GLU A 121 -0.76 -6.00 -23.14
C GLU A 121 0.09 -6.52 -21.97
N LEU A 122 0.61 -5.60 -21.14
CA LEU A 122 1.39 -5.98 -19.96
C LEU A 122 0.51 -6.66 -18.89
N VAL A 123 -0.69 -6.14 -18.64
CA VAL A 123 -1.65 -6.77 -17.72
C VAL A 123 -2.04 -8.16 -18.18
N ASP A 124 -2.36 -8.33 -19.47
CA ASP A 124 -2.71 -9.63 -20.04
C ASP A 124 -1.54 -10.62 -19.93
N THR A 125 -0.31 -10.14 -20.09
CA THR A 125 0.90 -10.96 -19.93
C THR A 125 1.12 -11.37 -18.46
N MET A 126 1.00 -10.43 -17.53
CA MET A 126 1.26 -10.67 -16.10
C MET A 126 0.18 -11.50 -15.42
N LEU A 127 -1.08 -11.25 -15.76
CA LEU A 127 -2.24 -11.91 -15.13
C LEU A 127 -2.75 -13.11 -15.94
N GLY A 128 -2.18 -13.37 -17.12
CA GLY A 128 -2.42 -14.56 -17.92
C GLY A 128 -1.69 -15.80 -17.39
N GLY A 129 -1.82 -16.91 -18.12
CA GLY A 129 -1.23 -18.20 -17.73
C GLY A 129 -2.00 -18.91 -16.61
N THR A 130 -1.36 -19.89 -15.99
CA THR A 130 -1.96 -20.67 -14.88
C THR A 130 -1.79 -19.96 -13.53
N ILE A 131 -2.48 -20.43 -12.49
CA ILE A 131 -2.24 -19.95 -11.12
C ILE A 131 -0.81 -20.27 -10.71
N GLU A 132 -0.32 -21.44 -11.08
CA GLU A 132 1.03 -21.93 -10.78
C GLU A 132 2.11 -21.06 -11.42
N ASP A 133 1.93 -20.66 -12.69
CA ASP A 133 2.86 -19.77 -13.38
C ASP A 133 2.97 -18.41 -12.68
N ARG A 134 1.83 -17.83 -12.29
CA ARG A 134 1.76 -16.54 -11.61
C ARG A 134 2.31 -16.61 -10.18
N ALA A 135 2.01 -17.69 -9.45
CA ALA A 135 2.58 -17.94 -8.14
C ALA A 135 4.12 -18.06 -8.20
N ALA A 136 4.66 -18.74 -9.23
CA ALA A 136 6.10 -18.84 -9.42
C ALA A 136 6.76 -17.49 -9.73
N GLN A 137 6.10 -16.62 -10.50
CA GLN A 137 6.57 -15.24 -10.75
C GLN A 137 6.63 -14.42 -9.46
N LEU A 138 5.56 -14.45 -8.65
CA LEU A 138 5.52 -13.77 -7.35
C LEU A 138 6.57 -14.34 -6.38
N ALA A 139 6.79 -15.65 -6.37
CA ALA A 139 7.82 -16.27 -5.55
C ALA A 139 9.23 -15.85 -5.95
N ALA A 140 9.49 -15.63 -7.25
CA ALA A 140 10.76 -15.10 -7.73
C ALA A 140 11.02 -13.64 -7.26
N LEU A 141 9.97 -12.92 -6.86
CA LEU A 141 10.06 -11.59 -6.24
C LEU A 141 10.24 -11.65 -4.71
N GLY A 142 10.29 -12.85 -4.13
CA GLY A 142 10.52 -13.08 -2.70
C GLY A 142 9.27 -13.29 -1.86
N ILE A 143 8.10 -13.44 -2.47
CA ILE A 143 6.86 -13.79 -1.76
C ILE A 143 6.84 -15.29 -1.45
N PRO A 144 6.55 -15.74 -0.21
CA PRO A 144 6.39 -17.15 0.11
C PRO A 144 5.38 -17.86 -0.81
N LEU A 145 5.68 -19.08 -1.27
CA LEU A 145 4.94 -19.72 -2.35
C LEU A 145 3.45 -19.97 -2.04
N ASP A 146 3.13 -20.26 -0.79
CA ASP A 146 1.75 -20.40 -0.32
C ASP A 146 0.96 -19.08 -0.45
N ILE A 147 1.55 -17.98 0.02
CA ILE A 147 0.97 -16.63 -0.12
C ILE A 147 0.90 -16.21 -1.59
N ALA A 148 1.94 -16.53 -2.37
CA ALA A 148 1.97 -16.27 -3.81
C ALA A 148 0.86 -17.02 -4.56
N ALA A 149 0.55 -18.25 -4.17
CA ALA A 149 -0.55 -19.03 -4.73
C ALA A 149 -1.92 -18.40 -4.40
N ASP A 150 -2.11 -17.94 -3.17
CA ASP A 150 -3.33 -17.25 -2.76
C ASP A 150 -3.53 -15.94 -3.54
N ILE A 151 -2.47 -15.14 -3.71
CA ILE A 151 -2.52 -13.92 -4.53
C ILE A 151 -2.83 -14.27 -5.99
N ALA A 152 -2.12 -15.26 -6.57
CA ALA A 152 -2.32 -15.67 -7.95
C ALA A 152 -3.74 -16.20 -8.22
N ALA A 153 -4.37 -16.86 -7.24
CA ALA A 153 -5.76 -17.30 -7.35
C ALA A 153 -6.77 -16.13 -7.41
N ALA A 154 -6.46 -15.01 -6.76
CA ALA A 154 -7.27 -13.80 -6.77
C ALA A 154 -6.99 -12.87 -7.97
N GLN A 155 -5.86 -13.04 -8.66
CA GLN A 155 -5.52 -12.29 -9.86
C GLN A 155 -6.45 -12.65 -11.03
N GLY A 156 -6.99 -11.63 -11.69
CA GLY A 156 -7.91 -11.82 -12.81
C GLY A 156 -8.30 -10.51 -13.50
N PRO A 157 -9.30 -10.55 -14.41
CA PRO A 157 -9.71 -9.40 -15.22
C PRO A 157 -10.07 -8.14 -14.43
N ASP A 158 -10.75 -8.30 -13.29
CA ASP A 158 -11.12 -7.18 -12.40
C ASP A 158 -9.87 -6.47 -11.86
N MET A 159 -8.89 -7.24 -11.39
CA MET A 159 -7.63 -6.69 -10.91
C MET A 159 -6.86 -6.02 -12.05
N GLY A 160 -6.83 -6.62 -13.23
CA GLY A 160 -6.24 -6.00 -14.42
C GLY A 160 -6.86 -4.66 -14.77
N ARG A 161 -8.19 -4.55 -14.74
CA ARG A 161 -8.92 -3.30 -14.94
C ARG A 161 -8.58 -2.27 -13.85
N ALA A 162 -8.56 -2.70 -12.58
CA ALA A 162 -8.22 -1.85 -11.44
C ALA A 162 -6.80 -1.27 -11.53
N ILE A 163 -5.81 -2.09 -11.90
CA ILE A 163 -4.42 -1.68 -12.14
C ILE A 163 -4.37 -0.52 -13.14
N LEU A 164 -4.97 -0.71 -14.32
CA LEU A 164 -4.89 0.29 -15.38
C LEU A 164 -5.57 1.60 -14.96
N LEU A 165 -6.77 1.54 -14.40
CA LEU A 165 -7.51 2.73 -13.95
C LEU A 165 -6.73 3.48 -12.86
N LEU A 166 -6.19 2.76 -11.89
CA LEU A 166 -5.46 3.33 -10.76
C LEU A 166 -4.20 4.05 -11.23
N TYR A 167 -3.30 3.35 -11.91
CA TYR A 167 -2.03 3.94 -12.35
C TYR A 167 -2.21 5.07 -13.36
N ARG A 168 -3.24 5.00 -14.22
CA ARG A 168 -3.57 6.11 -15.15
C ARG A 168 -4.08 7.35 -14.43
N SER A 169 -4.87 7.18 -13.38
CA SER A 169 -5.34 8.30 -12.54
C SER A 169 -4.22 8.97 -11.72
N ALA A 170 -3.12 8.23 -11.51
CA ALA A 170 -2.00 8.62 -10.67
C ALA A 170 -0.72 9.01 -11.43
N ARG A 171 -0.80 9.12 -12.77
CA ARG A 171 0.31 9.64 -13.59
C ARG A 171 0.81 10.97 -13.02
N GLN A 172 2.13 11.13 -12.88
CA GLN A 172 2.66 12.43 -12.47
C GLN A 172 2.27 13.51 -13.50
N PRO A 173 1.89 14.72 -13.05
CA PRO A 173 2.08 15.26 -11.69
C PRO A 173 0.91 15.03 -10.71
N ALA A 174 -0.05 14.13 -10.98
CA ALA A 174 -1.26 14.02 -10.15
C ALA A 174 -0.96 13.72 -8.67
N VAL A 175 -0.07 12.75 -8.39
CA VAL A 175 0.29 12.37 -7.01
C VAL A 175 1.22 13.41 -6.38
N ALA A 176 2.15 13.99 -7.13
CA ALA A 176 2.96 15.12 -6.68
C ALA A 176 2.10 16.33 -6.28
N GLU A 177 1.02 16.60 -7.02
CA GLU A 177 0.09 17.69 -6.72
C GLU A 177 -0.70 17.41 -5.44
N ALA A 178 -1.19 16.17 -5.25
CA ALA A 178 -1.76 15.74 -3.98
C ALA A 178 -0.74 15.87 -2.83
N GLY A 179 0.53 15.56 -3.11
CA GLY A 179 1.66 15.69 -2.19
C GLY A 179 1.99 17.13 -1.79
N ARG A 180 1.37 18.17 -2.36
CA ARG A 180 1.49 19.54 -1.82
C ARG A 180 0.79 19.73 -0.47
N GLU A 181 -0.13 18.83 -0.15
CA GLU A 181 -0.92 18.85 1.09
C GLU A 181 -0.36 17.89 2.14
N LEU A 182 0.83 17.33 1.93
CA LEU A 182 1.42 16.28 2.76
C LEU A 182 1.57 16.70 4.22
N GLU A 183 1.81 17.98 4.47
CA GLU A 183 1.87 18.60 5.80
C GLU A 183 0.57 18.42 6.60
N LYS A 184 -0.58 18.21 5.96
CA LYS A 184 -1.84 17.90 6.65
C LYS A 184 -1.82 16.55 7.36
N ALA A 185 -1.03 15.58 6.86
CA ALA A 185 -0.90 14.27 7.48
C ALA A 185 -0.33 14.35 8.91
N ALA A 186 0.41 15.41 9.24
CA ALA A 186 0.95 15.67 10.58
C ALA A 186 -0.13 15.96 11.64
N ALA A 187 -1.40 16.09 11.24
CA ALA A 187 -2.53 16.18 12.16
C ALA A 187 -2.70 14.93 13.04
N ARG A 188 -2.17 13.77 12.60
CA ARG A 188 -2.08 12.54 13.38
C ARG A 188 -0.65 12.00 13.40
N PRO A 189 -0.24 11.30 14.48
CA PRO A 189 1.04 10.61 14.52
C PRO A 189 1.21 9.67 13.32
N GLY A 190 2.29 9.86 12.58
CA GLY A 190 2.62 9.09 11.39
C GLY A 190 3.92 8.30 11.53
N LEU A 191 3.97 7.13 10.92
CA LEU A 191 5.16 6.31 10.74
C LEU A 191 5.45 6.12 9.25
N SER A 192 6.65 6.48 8.83
CA SER A 192 7.20 6.14 7.53
C SER A 192 8.08 4.92 7.68
N ILE A 193 7.66 3.81 7.08
CA ILE A 193 8.49 2.60 7.00
C ILE A 193 9.43 2.76 5.80
N LEU A 194 10.73 2.62 6.04
CA LEU A 194 11.76 2.79 5.03
C LEU A 194 12.54 1.49 4.89
N ALA A 195 12.07 0.62 4.00
CA ALA A 195 12.76 -0.60 3.59
C ALA A 195 13.89 -0.24 2.61
N THR A 196 15.15 -0.50 2.96
CA THR A 196 16.30 0.09 2.22
C THR A 196 16.51 -0.49 0.83
N GLU A 197 16.01 -1.70 0.57
CA GLU A 197 16.10 -2.39 -0.73
C GLU A 197 14.80 -2.32 -1.55
N ASP A 198 13.80 -1.52 -1.13
CA ASP A 198 12.58 -1.31 -1.92
C ASP A 198 12.86 -0.44 -3.17
N PRO A 199 12.69 -0.98 -4.39
CA PRO A 199 12.99 -0.27 -5.62
C PRO A 199 11.83 0.61 -6.15
N TYR A 200 10.63 0.54 -5.56
CA TYR A 200 9.42 1.10 -6.17
C TYR A 200 9.08 2.53 -5.71
N VAL A 201 9.53 2.93 -4.52
CA VAL A 201 9.03 4.12 -3.81
C VAL A 201 10.00 5.32 -3.87
N GLY A 202 10.91 5.31 -4.85
CA GLY A 202 11.90 6.36 -5.04
C GLY A 202 13.12 6.21 -4.14
N THR A 203 14.03 7.17 -4.19
CA THR A 203 15.28 7.10 -3.43
C THR A 203 15.05 7.31 -1.93
N GLU A 204 16.01 6.88 -1.11
CA GLU A 204 15.99 7.18 0.33
C GLU A 204 15.80 8.67 0.64
N GLU A 205 16.44 9.55 -0.14
CA GLU A 205 16.31 10.99 0.02
C GLU A 205 14.86 11.47 -0.19
N LEU A 206 14.21 11.03 -1.27
CA LEU A 206 12.81 11.39 -1.56
C LEU A 206 11.88 10.92 -0.44
N ARG A 207 12.04 9.67 0.02
CA ARG A 207 11.21 9.09 1.09
C ARG A 207 11.37 9.85 2.40
N ARG A 208 12.61 10.19 2.79
CA ARG A 208 12.88 10.97 4.01
C ARG A 208 12.34 12.40 3.90
N ARG A 209 12.47 13.03 2.74
CA ARG A 209 11.92 14.37 2.49
C ARG A 209 10.41 14.38 2.60
N ALA A 210 9.73 13.43 1.97
CA ALA A 210 8.28 13.27 2.08
C ALA A 210 7.85 12.95 3.53
N ALA A 211 8.55 12.06 4.24
CA ALA A 211 8.27 11.74 5.64
C ALA A 211 8.38 12.97 6.55
N ALA A 212 9.43 13.78 6.37
CA ALA A 212 9.62 15.02 7.13
C ALA A 212 8.47 16.02 6.88
N ARG A 213 8.04 16.17 5.61
CA ARG A 213 6.88 17.01 5.27
C ARG A 213 5.58 16.48 5.88
N ALA A 214 5.39 15.17 5.89
CA ALA A 214 4.24 14.52 6.51
C ALA A 214 4.23 14.57 8.04
N GLY A 215 5.31 15.03 8.68
CA GLY A 215 5.48 14.96 10.13
C GLY A 215 5.60 13.52 10.66
N ALA A 216 5.98 12.56 9.81
CA ALA A 216 6.06 11.15 10.15
C ALA A 216 7.45 10.78 10.70
N ARG A 217 7.49 9.95 11.73
CA ARG A 217 8.72 9.30 12.21
C ARG A 217 9.16 8.26 11.18
N THR A 218 10.43 8.24 10.81
CA THR A 218 10.96 7.19 9.93
C THR A 218 11.51 6.02 10.74
N GLU A 219 11.04 4.80 10.48
CA GLU A 219 11.68 3.56 10.92
C GLU A 219 12.37 2.91 9.72
N VAL A 220 13.67 2.66 9.85
CA VAL A 220 14.47 2.04 8.78
C VAL A 220 14.47 0.53 8.98
N LEU A 221 14.09 -0.21 7.95
CA LEU A 221 14.20 -1.66 7.87
C LEU A 221 15.34 -1.98 6.90
N ASP A 222 16.54 -2.16 7.46
CA ASP A 222 17.76 -2.35 6.68
C ASP A 222 17.80 -3.73 6.02
N GLY A 223 18.12 -3.77 4.72
CA GLY A 223 18.19 -4.99 3.92
C GLY A 223 16.83 -5.56 3.51
N LEU A 224 15.72 -4.90 3.88
CA LEU A 224 14.38 -5.34 3.48
C LEU A 224 13.94 -4.64 2.20
N GLY A 225 13.24 -5.38 1.36
CA GLY A 225 12.61 -4.92 0.13
C GLY A 225 11.16 -4.51 0.30
N HIS A 226 10.44 -4.45 -0.82
CA HIS A 226 9.04 -4.00 -0.87
C HIS A 226 8.13 -4.81 0.07
N TRP A 227 8.22 -6.14 0.03
CA TRP A 227 7.44 -7.04 0.88
C TRP A 227 8.08 -7.27 2.26
N TRP A 228 8.46 -6.20 2.96
CA TRP A 228 9.13 -6.27 4.26
C TRP A 228 8.34 -7.08 5.30
N MET A 229 7.00 -7.04 5.23
CA MET A 229 6.09 -7.79 6.10
C MET A 229 6.14 -9.31 5.91
N LEU A 230 6.64 -9.76 4.75
CA LEU A 230 6.84 -11.17 4.43
C LEU A 230 8.28 -11.61 4.64
N GLN A 231 9.25 -10.73 4.37
CA GLN A 231 10.68 -11.03 4.50
C GLN A 231 11.14 -11.12 5.95
N ASP A 232 10.77 -10.14 6.78
CA ASP A 232 11.04 -10.15 8.23
C ASP A 232 9.84 -9.57 9.00
N PRO A 233 8.77 -10.38 9.19
CA PRO A 233 7.58 -9.96 9.92
C PRO A 233 7.88 -9.55 11.36
N ALA A 234 8.91 -10.13 12.00
CA ALA A 234 9.26 -9.79 13.37
C ALA A 234 9.81 -8.37 13.48
N SER A 235 10.70 -7.97 12.56
CA SER A 235 11.21 -6.60 12.50
C SER A 235 10.12 -5.59 12.19
N GLY A 236 9.22 -5.91 11.25
CA GLY A 236 8.04 -5.10 10.93
C GLY A 236 7.10 -4.92 12.13
N ALA A 237 6.74 -6.01 12.79
CA ALA A 237 5.88 -6.01 13.99
C ALA A 237 6.52 -5.19 15.13
N ALA A 238 7.84 -5.33 15.33
CA ALA A 238 8.56 -4.57 16.33
C ALA A 238 8.61 -3.07 16.02
N ALA A 239 8.76 -2.68 14.75
CA ALA A 239 8.72 -1.27 14.34
C ALA A 239 7.36 -0.62 14.62
N LEU A 240 6.26 -1.29 14.24
CA LEU A 240 4.90 -0.85 14.52
C LEU A 240 4.61 -0.77 16.03
N THR A 241 5.00 -1.80 16.78
CA THR A 241 4.83 -1.84 18.23
C THR A 241 5.56 -0.70 18.93
N ARG A 242 6.85 -0.49 18.62
CA ARG A 242 7.63 0.63 19.16
C ARG A 242 6.99 1.98 18.84
N PHE A 243 6.43 2.13 17.64
CA PHE A 243 5.72 3.35 17.28
C PHE A 243 4.47 3.55 18.15
N TRP A 244 3.60 2.55 18.26
CA TRP A 244 2.37 2.68 19.06
C TRP A 244 2.64 2.88 20.55
N GLU A 245 3.70 2.28 21.10
CA GLU A 245 4.13 2.51 22.49
C GLU A 245 4.45 4.00 22.77
N THR A 246 4.88 4.76 21.75
CA THR A 246 5.12 6.21 21.93
C THR A 246 3.85 7.05 22.03
N LEU A 247 2.69 6.47 21.70
CA LEU A 247 1.44 7.21 21.54
C LEU A 247 0.53 7.19 22.78
N GLY A 248 0.85 6.38 23.80
CA GLY A 248 0.06 6.25 25.03
C GLY A 248 -1.11 5.26 24.90
#